data_AF-A0A0T2YJB4-F1
#
_entry.id   AF-A0A0T2YJB4-F1
#
_cell.length_a   1.000
_cell.length_b   1.000
_cell.length_c   1.000
_cell.angle_alpha   90.00
_cell.angle_beta   90.00
_cell.angle_gamma   90.00
#
_symmetry.space_group_name_H-M   'P 1'
#
loop_
_entity.id
_entity.type
_entity.pdbx_description
1 polymer ?
#
loop_
_entity_poly.entity_id
_entity_poly.type
_entity_poly.pdbx_seq_one_letter_code
_entity_poly.pdbx_strand_id
1 'polypeptide(L)' 'MWGRRLMWIAWPAFLVAAVLEMIVFALVDPSDLHWFGSPLALSREAVYTLAFFVFWGLTVASSALTTLLAVPPSEL' A
#
# COMPACT_ATOMS: atom_id res chain seq x y z
N MET A 1 15.85 -17.19 -7.34
CA MET A 1 15.88 -16.89 -5.89
C MET A 1 15.18 -15.58 -5.53
N TRP A 2 15.30 -14.52 -6.34
CA TRP A 2 14.68 -13.20 -6.08
C TRP A 2 13.14 -13.20 -6.11
N GLY A 3 12.52 -13.94 -7.04
CA GLY A 3 11.05 -14.02 -7.13
C GLY A 3 10.37 -14.57 -5.87
N ARG A 4 10.99 -15.51 -5.15
CA ARG A 4 10.44 -16.05 -3.90
C ARG A 4 10.49 -15.01 -2.78
N ARG A 5 11.58 -14.23 -2.67
CA ARG A 5 11.69 -13.13 -1.70
C ARG A 5 10.66 -12.03 -1.98
N LEU A 6 10.46 -11.67 -3.25
CA LEU A 6 9.43 -10.70 -3.64
C LEU A 6 8.02 -11.18 -3.28
N MET A 7 7.71 -12.46 -3.49
CA MET A 7 6.40 -13.02 -3.11
C MET A 7 6.15 -12.94 -1.59
N TRP A 8 7.19 -13.18 -0.79
CA TRP A 8 7.12 -13.11 0.67
C TRP A 8 6.91 -11.70 1.20
N ILE A 9 7.22 -10.68 0.40
CA ILE A 9 6.98 -9.27 0.74
C ILE A 9 5.62 -8.83 0.17
N ALA A 10 5.40 -9.05 -1.12
CA ALA A 10 4.26 -8.53 -1.86
C ALA A 10 2.93 -9.14 -1.38
N TRP A 11 2.90 -10.42 -1.02
CA TRP A 11 1.67 -11.11 -0.61
C TRP A 11 1.15 -10.65 0.76
N PRO A 12 1.95 -10.64 1.84
CA PRO A 12 1.50 -10.06 3.11
C PRO A 12 1.16 -8.57 2.99
N ALA A 13 1.97 -7.81 2.23
CA ALA A 13 1.71 -6.39 1.99
C ALA A 13 0.34 -6.16 1.32
N PHE A 14 -0.03 -7.01 0.34
CA PHE A 14 -1.33 -6.96 -0.33
C PHE A 14 -2.49 -7.14 0.65
N LEU A 15 -2.40 -8.14 1.53
CA LEU A 15 -3.43 -8.40 2.54
C LEU A 15 -3.57 -7.27 3.55
N VAL A 16 -2.45 -6.72 4.02
CA VAL A 16 -2.45 -5.56 4.94
C VAL A 16 -3.01 -4.32 4.25
N ALA A 17 -2.68 -4.09 2.99
CA ALA A 17 -3.22 -2.98 2.21
C ALA A 17 -4.75 -3.08 2.04
N ALA A 18 -5.28 -4.28 1.78
CA ALA A 18 -6.73 -4.50 1.71
C ALA A 18 -7.42 -4.22 3.05
N VAL A 19 -6.81 -4.64 4.17
CA VAL A 19 -7.34 -4.34 5.51
C VAL A 19 -7.30 -2.84 5.81
N LEU A 20 -6.20 -2.16 5.48
CA LEU A 20 -6.08 -0.71 5.64
C LEU A 20 -7.12 0.03 4.81
N GLU A 21 -7.33 -0.37 3.56
CA GLU A 21 -8.36 0.19 2.69
C GLU A 21 -9.75 0.07 3.33
N MET A 22 -10.13 -1.13 3.79
CA MET A 22 -11.40 -1.34 4.48
C MET A 22 -11.55 -0.47 5.73
N ILE A 23 -10.51 -0.36 6.56
CA ILE A 23 -10.56 0.44 7.80
C ILE A 23 -10.68 1.93 7.48
N VAL A 24 -9.87 2.45 6.56
CA VAL A 24 -9.84 3.88 6.22
C VAL A 24 -11.18 4.29 5.61
N PHE A 25 -11.72 3.54 4.65
CA PHE A 25 -12.97 3.90 4.00
C PHE A 25 -14.23 3.49 4.78
N ALA A 26 -14.11 2.66 5.82
CA ALA A 26 -15.17 2.52 6.81
C ALA A 26 -15.35 3.79 7.66
N LEU A 27 -14.28 4.60 7.79
CA LEU A 27 -14.25 5.81 8.60
C LEU A 27 -14.37 7.10 7.76
N VAL A 28 -13.98 7.06 6.49
CA VAL A 28 -13.92 8.21 5.58
C VAL A 28 -14.70 7.89 4.30
N ASP A 29 -15.72 8.69 3.94
CA ASP A 29 -16.40 8.50 2.66
C ASP A 29 -15.45 8.90 1.51
N PRO A 30 -15.19 8.02 0.52
CA PRO A 30 -14.37 8.38 -0.63
C PRO A 30 -14.88 9.60 -1.43
N SER A 31 -16.17 9.92 -1.35
CA SER A 31 -16.76 11.11 -1.98
C SER A 31 -16.46 12.42 -1.26
N ASP A 32 -16.05 12.36 0.01
CA ASP A 32 -15.71 13.55 0.79
C ASP A 32 -14.25 13.99 0.60
N LEU A 33 -13.46 13.23 -0.18
CA LEU A 33 -12.09 13.60 -0.53
C LEU A 33 -12.07 14.80 -1.49
N HIS A 34 -11.57 15.92 -0.96
CA HIS A 34 -11.32 17.15 -1.71
C HIS A 34 -9.83 17.27 -2.03
N TRP A 35 -9.51 17.66 -3.26
CA TRP A 35 -8.16 17.92 -3.72
C TRP A 35 -8.00 19.41 -4.03
N PHE A 36 -7.11 20.09 -3.29
CA PHE A 36 -6.93 21.55 -3.36
C PHE A 36 -8.23 22.37 -3.24
N GLY A 37 -9.18 21.90 -2.41
CA GLY A 37 -10.45 22.60 -2.18
C GLY A 37 -11.55 22.36 -3.21
N SER A 38 -11.28 21.55 -4.25
CA SER A 38 -12.30 21.06 -5.18
C SER A 38 -12.62 19.60 -4.91
N PRO A 39 -13.88 19.14 -5.09
CA PRO A 39 -14.20 17.71 -5.07
C PRO A 39 -13.32 16.98 -6.09
N LEU A 40 -12.80 15.81 -5.71
CA LEU A 40 -12.13 14.95 -6.68
C LEU A 40 -13.16 14.49 -7.71
N ALA A 41 -12.95 14.83 -8.98
CA ALA A 41 -13.75 14.34 -10.12
C ALA A 41 -13.44 12.87 -10.47
N LEU A 42 -13.09 12.06 -9.47
CA LEU A 42 -12.84 10.63 -9.59
C LEU A 42 -14.09 9.85 -9.21
N SER A 43 -14.34 8.74 -9.90
CA SER A 43 -15.36 7.79 -9.43
C SER A 43 -14.92 7.20 -8.09
N ARG A 44 -15.90 6.75 -7.29
CA ARG A 44 -15.62 6.05 -6.02
C ARG A 44 -14.65 4.87 -6.24
N GLU A 45 -14.87 4.10 -7.30
CA GLU A 45 -14.02 2.96 -7.68
C GLU A 45 -12.57 3.37 -7.98
N ALA A 46 -12.36 4.51 -8.65
CA ALA A 46 -11.02 5.02 -8.92
C ALA A 46 -10.30 5.43 -7.63
N VAL A 47 -11.02 6.02 -6.66
CA VAL A 47 -10.47 6.38 -5.35
C VAL A 47 -10.04 5.13 -4.57
N TYR A 48 -10.90 4.11 -4.49
CA TYR A 48 -10.56 2.83 -3.86
C TYR A 48 -9.31 2.20 -4.48
N THR A 49 -9.30 2.07 -5.81
CA THR A 49 -8.18 1.47 -6.55
C THR A 49 -6.87 2.22 -6.29
N LEU A 50 -6.87 3.56 -6.38
CA LEU A 50 -5.68 4.37 -6.12
C LEU A 50 -5.21 4.23 -4.68
N ALA A 51 -6.12 4.31 -3.71
CA ALA A 51 -5.79 4.16 -2.29
C ALA A 51 -5.19 2.78 -1.99
N PHE A 52 -5.77 1.70 -2.55
CA PHE A 52 -5.24 0.36 -2.44
C PHE A 52 -3.79 0.28 -2.95
N PHE A 53 -3.51 0.79 -4.15
CA PHE A 53 -2.16 0.78 -4.71
C PHE A 53 -1.18 1.62 -3.89
N VAL A 54 -1.62 2.74 -3.32
CA VAL A 54 -0.79 3.55 -2.41
C VAL A 54 -0.47 2.77 -1.14
N PHE A 55 -1.48 2.19 -0.46
CA PHE A 55 -1.25 1.40 0.75
C PHE A 55 -0.38 0.16 0.48
N TRP A 56 -0.61 -0.52 -0.64
CA TRP A 56 0.20 -1.67 -1.04
C TRP A 56 1.63 -1.27 -1.36
N GLY A 57 1.84 -0.19 -2.12
CA GLY A 57 3.17 0.32 -2.43
C GLY A 57 3.96 0.72 -1.18
N LEU A 58 3.32 1.40 -0.23
CA LEU A 58 3.95 1.80 1.04
C LEU A 58 4.32 0.60 1.91
N THR A 59 3.44 -0.41 2.01
CA THR A 59 3.71 -1.63 2.80
C THR A 59 4.78 -2.51 2.16
N VAL A 60 4.81 -2.60 0.83
CA VAL A 60 5.91 -3.23 0.08
C VAL A 60 7.23 -2.49 0.33
N ALA A 61 7.24 -1.16 0.24
CA ALA A 61 8.44 -0.35 0.46
C ALA A 61 8.99 -0.51 1.88
N SER A 62 8.12 -0.45 2.90
CA SER A 62 8.50 -0.67 4.30
C SER A 62 9.14 -2.05 4.51
N SER A 63 8.53 -3.08 3.94
CA SER A 63 9.02 -4.46 4.04
C SER A 63 10.34 -4.62 3.27
N ALA A 64 10.46 -4.04 2.08
CA ALA A 64 11.70 -4.06 1.29
C ALA A 64 12.85 -3.38 2.05
N LEU A 65 12.61 -2.20 2.63
CA LEU A 65 13.59 -1.51 3.48
C LEU A 65 14.00 -2.38 4.68
N THR A 66 13.05 -3.03 5.34
CA THR A 66 13.34 -3.96 6.44
C THR A 66 14.23 -5.10 5.97
N THR A 67 13.96 -5.69 4.80
CA THR A 67 14.81 -6.76 4.25
C THR A 67 16.20 -6.28 3.83
N LEU A 68 16.34 -5.04 3.34
CA LEU A 68 17.63 -4.45 3.01
C LEU A 68 18.47 -4.21 4.27
N LEU A 69 17.85 -3.70 5.32
CA LEU A 69 18.51 -3.46 6.62
C LEU A 69 18.87 -4.76 7.35
N ALA A 70 18.12 -5.84 7.10
CA ALA A 70 18.35 -7.15 7.70
C ALA A 70 19.45 -7.98 6.98
N VAL A 71 20.06 -7.46 5.90
CA VAL A 71 21.18 -8.15 5.23
C VAL A 71 22.42 -8.09 6.14
N PRO A 72 22.97 -9.25 6.59
CA PRO A 72 24.13 -9.25 7.47
C PRO A 72 25.40 -8.72 6.77
N PRO A 73 26.32 -8.06 7.49
CA PRO A 73 27.53 -7.45 6.91
C PRO A 73 28.47 -8.43 6.18
N SER A 74 28.34 -9.73 6.45
CA SER A 74 29.14 -10.78 5.82
C SER A 74 28.70 -11.12 4.38
N GLU A 75 27.58 -10.56 3.91
CA GLU A 75 27.05 -10.77 2.54
C GLU A 75 27.04 -9.48 1.70
N LEU A 76 27.72 -8.41 2.15
CA LEU A 76 27.97 -7.18 1.39
C LEU A 76 29.34 -7.24 0.72
#